data_AF-A0AA35TKD4-F1
#
_entry.id   AF-A0AA35TKD4-F1
#
_cell.length_a   1.000
_cell.length_b   1.000
_cell.length_c   1.000
_cell.angle_alpha   90.00
_cell.angle_beta   90.00
_cell.angle_gamma   90.00
#
_symmetry.space_group_name_H-M   'P 1'
#
loop_
_entity.id
_entity.type
_entity.pdbx_description
1 polymer ?
#
loop_
_entity_poly.entity_id
_entity_poly.type
_entity_poly.pdbx_seq_one_letter_code
_entity_poly.pdbx_strand_id
1 'polypeptide(L)'
;MPFPLRPVTLSARAMEVRVLLVLSFLSPFIVRETLSRNNVHKYCVIGAGPGGLQIGYFLDRAGRDYIIFEKNTTAGSFFTHYPRHRTLISINKRHTGSKNREFSFRHDWNSLISDDPTLFLKHYTDEYFPVADVYVRYLQDYAEQLQLKIQYETEIKEVDKGPDEEGADSCFHLKDQNGVVYRCDILIVSTGLWVPHVPDIQGIEHAQGYESMSLDRRDYEGKRVLIIGRGNAGFETGNHIVGNAAYIHMTARSRIKLAYQTHYVGDVRYIT
;
A
#
# COMPACT_ATOMS: atom_id res chain seq x y z
N MET A 1 -2.56 69.90 77.28
CA MET A 1 -2.56 68.84 78.32
C MET A 1 -3.45 67.69 77.84
N PRO A 2 -3.10 66.44 78.15
CA PRO A 2 -2.81 65.43 77.14
C PRO A 2 -3.87 64.31 77.06
N PHE A 3 -4.01 63.68 75.89
CA PHE A 3 -4.32 62.25 75.77
C PHE A 3 -3.82 61.76 74.40
N PRO A 4 -2.75 60.94 74.33
CA PRO A 4 -2.36 60.28 73.10
C PRO A 4 -3.12 58.95 73.01
N LEU A 5 -4.04 58.82 72.05
CA LEU A 5 -4.66 57.54 71.75
C LEU A 5 -3.66 56.67 70.99
N ARG A 6 -3.25 55.59 71.66
CA ARG A 6 -2.39 54.52 71.16
C ARG A 6 -3.05 53.82 69.96
N PRO A 7 -2.29 53.41 68.93
CA PRO A 7 -2.77 52.43 67.97
C PRO A 7 -2.80 51.05 68.62
N VAL A 8 -3.97 50.41 68.57
CA VAL A 8 -4.19 49.02 68.97
C VAL A 8 -3.62 48.12 67.89
N THR A 9 -2.62 47.32 68.28
CA THR A 9 -2.05 46.25 67.46
C THR A 9 -3.04 45.10 67.35
N LEU A 10 -3.68 44.97 66.20
CA LEU A 10 -4.40 43.74 65.84
C LEU A 10 -3.39 42.70 65.38
N SER A 11 -3.26 41.65 66.20
CA SER A 11 -2.54 40.42 65.92
C SER A 11 -3.10 39.74 64.67
N ALA A 12 -2.30 39.66 63.62
CA ALA A 12 -2.55 38.78 62.49
C ALA A 12 -2.30 37.33 62.93
N ARG A 13 -3.38 36.61 63.24
CA ARG A 13 -3.33 35.14 63.26
C ARG A 13 -3.19 34.68 61.81
N ALA A 14 -1.99 34.22 61.46
CA ALA A 14 -1.74 33.45 60.25
C ALA A 14 -2.64 32.21 60.29
N MET A 15 -3.57 32.14 59.35
CA MET A 15 -4.33 30.94 59.06
C MET A 15 -3.37 30.00 58.33
N GLU A 16 -2.80 29.02 59.04
CA GLU A 16 -2.13 27.88 58.41
C GLU A 16 -3.15 27.14 57.54
N VAL A 17 -3.21 27.50 56.26
CA VAL A 17 -3.77 26.62 55.25
C VAL A 17 -2.74 25.51 55.06
N ARG A 18 -2.97 24.37 55.71
CA ARG A 18 -2.29 23.12 55.34
C ARG A 18 -2.70 22.77 53.91
N VAL A 19 -1.94 23.24 52.93
CA VAL A 19 -1.97 22.68 51.58
C VAL A 19 -1.36 21.29 51.70
N LEU A 20 -2.23 20.28 51.82
CA LEU A 20 -1.83 18.89 51.66
C LEU A 20 -1.51 18.69 50.18
N LEU A 21 -0.24 18.84 49.82
CA LEU A 21 0.29 18.41 48.52
C LEU A 21 0.26 16.89 48.52
N VAL A 22 -0.89 16.31 48.17
CA VAL A 22 -0.96 14.92 47.74
C VAL A 22 -0.23 14.89 46.41
N LEU A 23 1.07 14.59 46.45
CA LEU A 23 1.80 14.10 45.30
C LEU A 23 1.17 12.74 44.95
N SER A 24 0.05 12.77 44.23
CA SER A 24 -0.36 11.64 43.43
C SER A 24 0.75 11.42 42.43
N PHE A 25 1.62 10.44 42.73
CA PHE A 25 2.33 9.71 41.71
C PHE A 25 1.25 9.14 40.78
N LEU A 26 0.84 9.93 39.79
CA LEU A 26 0.30 9.42 38.55
C LEU A 26 1.48 8.70 37.89
N SER A 27 1.74 7.48 38.37
CA SER A 27 2.31 6.46 37.51
C SER A 27 1.52 6.54 36.20
N PRO A 28 2.17 6.62 35.03
CA PRO A 28 1.44 6.60 33.79
C PRO A 28 0.69 5.28 33.78
N PHE A 29 -0.62 5.36 34.04
CA PHE A 29 -1.55 4.28 33.82
C PHE A 29 -1.59 4.16 32.30
N ILE A 30 -0.60 3.45 31.75
CA ILE A 30 -0.67 2.90 30.42
C ILE A 30 -1.94 2.07 30.47
N VAL A 31 -2.97 2.53 29.76
CA VAL A 31 -4.13 1.70 29.43
C VAL A 31 -3.54 0.50 28.71
N ARG A 32 -3.31 -0.59 29.45
CA ARG A 32 -2.92 -1.87 28.89
C ARG A 32 -4.14 -2.39 28.15
N GLU A 33 -4.25 -2.04 26.88
CA GLU A 33 -5.15 -2.74 25.96
C GLU A 33 -4.73 -4.20 25.99
N THR A 34 -5.55 -5.01 26.67
CA THR A 34 -5.31 -6.44 26.76
C THR A 34 -5.56 -6.99 25.37
N LEU A 35 -4.48 -7.28 24.64
CA LEU A 35 -4.56 -7.86 23.31
C LEU A 35 -5.36 -9.17 23.38
N SER A 36 -6.43 -9.25 22.59
CA SER A 36 -7.11 -10.52 22.38
C SER A 36 -6.10 -11.54 21.83
N ARG A 37 -6.16 -12.80 22.30
CA ARG A 37 -5.32 -13.88 21.75
C ARG A 37 -5.44 -14.03 20.24
N ASN A 38 -6.56 -13.59 19.66
CA ASN A 38 -6.80 -13.62 18.22
C ASN A 38 -6.06 -12.52 17.44
N ASN A 39 -5.45 -11.54 18.12
CA ASN A 39 -4.76 -10.40 17.50
C ASN A 39 -3.24 -10.54 17.58
N VAL A 40 -2.74 -11.70 18.02
CA VAL A 40 -1.31 -11.98 18.15
C VAL A 40 -0.94 -13.05 17.13
N HIS A 41 -0.03 -12.71 16.22
CA HIS A 41 0.46 -13.63 15.20
C HIS A 41 1.98 -13.62 15.16
N LYS A 42 2.60 -14.72 14.73
CA LYS A 42 4.05 -14.69 14.48
C LYS A 42 4.43 -13.78 13.31
N TYR A 43 3.64 -13.80 12.22
CA TYR A 43 3.86 -13.00 11.02
C TYR A 43 2.64 -12.13 10.69
N CYS A 44 2.84 -10.81 10.59
CA CYS A 44 1.84 -9.93 9.98
C CYS A 44 2.33 -9.46 8.61
N VAL A 45 1.45 -9.56 7.62
CA VAL A 45 1.69 -9.08 6.26
C VAL A 45 0.74 -7.92 5.98
N ILE A 46 1.24 -6.77 5.53
CA ILE A 46 0.40 -5.62 5.18
C ILE A 46 0.24 -5.54 3.66
N GLY A 47 -0.97 -5.78 3.17
CA GLY A 47 -1.41 -5.65 1.78
C GLY A 47 -1.62 -7.00 1.09
N ALA A 48 -2.82 -7.24 0.55
CA ALA A 48 -3.17 -8.45 -0.21
C ALA A 48 -2.99 -8.27 -1.73
N GLY A 49 -1.91 -7.60 -2.13
CA GLY A 49 -1.44 -7.58 -3.51
C GLY A 49 -0.61 -8.83 -3.87
N PRO A 50 -0.05 -8.91 -5.09
CA PRO A 50 0.71 -10.06 -5.55
C PRO A 50 1.82 -10.51 -4.57
N GLY A 51 2.57 -9.57 -4.00
CA GLY A 51 3.62 -9.87 -3.03
C GLY A 51 3.08 -10.44 -1.71
N GLY A 52 1.96 -9.89 -1.20
CA GLY A 52 1.32 -10.34 0.03
C GLY A 52 0.69 -11.71 -0.11
N LEU A 53 0.03 -11.99 -1.24
CA LEU A 53 -0.54 -13.30 -1.53
C LEU A 53 0.57 -14.35 -1.72
N GLN A 54 1.66 -14.00 -2.43
CA GLN A 54 2.77 -14.93 -2.64
C GLN A 54 3.46 -15.32 -1.33
N ILE A 55 3.70 -14.35 -0.44
CA ILE A 55 4.31 -14.64 0.87
C ILE A 55 3.33 -15.40 1.76
N GLY A 56 2.04 -15.05 1.73
CA GLY A 56 0.97 -15.77 2.42
C GLY A 56 0.94 -17.24 2.06
N TYR A 57 1.00 -17.56 0.78
CA TYR A 57 1.06 -18.94 0.30
C TYR A 57 2.26 -19.71 0.89
N PHE A 58 3.46 -19.14 0.88
CA PHE A 58 4.64 -19.82 1.42
C PHE A 58 4.62 -19.93 2.95
N LEU A 59 4.03 -18.95 3.66
CA LEU A 59 3.81 -19.02 5.11
C LEU A 59 2.83 -20.14 5.46
N ASP A 60 1.72 -20.25 4.72
CA ASP A 60 0.72 -21.30 4.92
C ASP A 60 1.29 -22.69 4.63
N ARG A 61 1.97 -22.85 3.50
CA ARG A 61 2.66 -24.09 3.12
C ARG A 61 3.70 -24.54 4.16
N ALA A 62 4.32 -23.59 4.85
CA ALA A 62 5.28 -23.85 5.92
C ALA A 62 4.63 -24.02 7.30
N GLY A 63 3.30 -24.06 7.39
CA GLY A 63 2.54 -24.21 8.64
C GLY A 63 2.79 -23.07 9.63
N ARG A 64 3.01 -21.84 9.13
CA ARG A 64 3.28 -20.67 9.98
C ARG A 64 1.97 -20.04 10.46
N ASP A 65 2.06 -19.42 11.62
CA ASP A 65 1.01 -18.55 12.14
C ASP A 65 1.17 -17.15 11.54
N TYR A 66 0.25 -16.78 10.66
CA TYR A 66 0.29 -15.52 9.94
C TYR A 66 -1.10 -14.95 9.68
N ILE A 67 -1.13 -13.65 9.44
CA ILE A 67 -2.30 -12.92 8.96
C ILE A 67 -1.87 -11.88 7.91
N ILE A 68 -2.71 -11.70 6.87
CA ILE A 68 -2.55 -10.64 5.88
C ILE A 68 -3.63 -9.59 6.14
N PHE A 69 -3.25 -8.33 6.33
CA PHE A 69 -4.19 -7.20 6.44
C PHE A 69 -4.37 -6.53 5.08
N GLU A 70 -5.62 -6.40 4.63
CA GLU A 70 -5.97 -5.68 3.41
C GLU A 70 -7.01 -4.61 3.73
N LYS A 71 -6.73 -3.37 3.33
CA LYS A 71 -7.62 -2.24 3.61
C LYS A 71 -8.94 -2.28 2.83
N ASN A 72 -8.97 -2.95 1.69
CA ASN A 72 -10.15 -3.06 0.84
C ASN A 72 -10.88 -4.39 1.06
N THR A 73 -11.99 -4.59 0.36
CA THR A 73 -12.85 -5.78 0.44
C THR A 73 -12.35 -6.98 -0.36
N THR A 74 -11.30 -6.80 -1.19
CA THR A 74 -10.81 -7.86 -2.10
C THR A 74 -9.29 -7.83 -2.23
N ALA A 75 -8.72 -9.01 -2.48
CA ALA A 75 -7.32 -9.13 -2.86
C ALA A 75 -7.05 -8.52 -4.24
N GLY A 76 -5.83 -8.02 -4.46
CA GLY A 76 -5.46 -7.38 -5.72
C GLY A 76 -6.18 -6.05 -5.97
N SER A 77 -6.75 -5.42 -4.94
CA SER A 77 -7.54 -4.18 -4.99
C SER A 77 -6.89 -3.06 -5.80
N PHE A 78 -5.57 -2.92 -5.76
CA PHE A 78 -4.80 -1.99 -6.59
C PHE A 78 -5.16 -2.09 -8.08
N PHE A 79 -5.30 -3.31 -8.57
CA PHE A 79 -5.56 -3.60 -9.97
C PHE A 79 -7.02 -3.39 -10.36
N THR A 80 -7.93 -3.08 -9.43
CA THR A 80 -9.29 -2.65 -9.77
C THR A 80 -9.31 -1.24 -10.37
N HIS A 81 -8.28 -0.44 -10.05
CA HIS A 81 -8.17 0.94 -10.50
C HIS A 81 -6.98 1.15 -11.44
N TYR A 82 -5.87 0.46 -11.20
CA TYR A 82 -4.65 0.57 -12.02
C TYR A 82 -4.39 -0.67 -12.87
N PRO A 83 -3.65 -0.54 -13.98
CA PRO A 83 -3.39 0.72 -14.69
C PRO A 83 -4.72 1.36 -15.14
N ARG A 84 -4.72 2.69 -15.34
CA ARG A 84 -5.95 3.46 -15.57
C ARG A 84 -6.66 3.08 -16.87
N HIS A 85 -5.91 2.68 -17.90
CA HIS A 85 -6.47 2.18 -19.16
C HIS A 85 -6.56 0.65 -19.17
N ARG A 86 -6.49 0.02 -17.99
CA ARG A 86 -6.85 -1.38 -17.71
C ARG A 86 -6.05 -2.43 -18.47
N THR A 87 -4.95 -2.09 -19.13
CA THR A 87 -4.09 -3.05 -19.85
C THR A 87 -2.76 -3.22 -19.13
N LEU A 88 -2.43 -4.44 -18.72
CA LEU A 88 -1.18 -4.72 -18.03
C LEU A 88 0.02 -4.66 -18.98
N ILE A 89 1.17 -4.26 -18.43
CA ILE A 89 2.45 -4.31 -19.15
C ILE A 89 3.16 -5.66 -18.95
N SER A 90 2.75 -6.47 -17.98
CA SER A 90 3.31 -7.80 -17.73
C SER A 90 2.77 -8.82 -18.73
N ILE A 91 3.67 -9.61 -19.32
CA ILE A 91 3.30 -10.54 -20.39
C ILE A 91 2.67 -11.83 -19.85
N ASN A 92 1.78 -12.40 -20.64
CA ASN A 92 1.19 -13.72 -20.43
C ASN A 92 1.51 -14.62 -21.64
N LYS A 93 2.75 -15.17 -21.68
CA LYS A 93 3.19 -16.00 -22.80
C LYS A 93 2.70 -17.45 -22.65
N ARG A 94 1.54 -17.75 -23.23
CA ARG A 94 0.95 -19.11 -23.21
C ARG A 94 1.78 -20.16 -23.96
N HIS A 95 2.37 -19.75 -25.10
CA HIS A 95 3.11 -20.64 -26.00
C HIS A 95 4.58 -20.23 -26.04
N THR A 96 5.41 -20.91 -25.25
CA THR A 96 6.85 -20.65 -25.14
C THR A 96 7.68 -21.51 -26.11
N GLY A 97 7.06 -22.44 -26.84
CA GLY A 97 7.75 -23.39 -27.70
C GLY A 97 8.51 -24.48 -26.94
N SER A 98 8.41 -24.51 -25.60
CA SER A 98 9.07 -25.49 -24.74
C SER A 98 8.04 -26.23 -23.89
N LYS A 99 8.29 -27.53 -23.65
CA LYS A 99 7.51 -28.32 -22.68
C LYS A 99 8.05 -28.18 -21.25
N ASN A 100 9.18 -27.50 -21.06
CA ASN A 100 9.77 -27.29 -19.74
C ASN A 100 8.94 -26.26 -18.95
N ARG A 101 8.43 -26.68 -17.78
CA ARG A 101 7.60 -25.86 -16.90
C ARG A 101 8.36 -24.64 -16.36
N GLU A 102 9.58 -24.82 -15.86
CA GLU A 102 10.43 -23.74 -15.37
C GLU A 102 10.75 -22.71 -16.47
N PHE A 103 11.03 -23.19 -17.68
CA PHE A 103 11.20 -22.31 -18.83
C PHE A 103 9.93 -21.52 -19.12
N SER A 104 8.77 -22.16 -19.04
CA SER A 104 7.49 -21.50 -19.28
C SER A 104 7.18 -20.44 -18.23
N PHE A 105 7.48 -20.70 -16.96
CA PHE A 105 7.33 -19.72 -15.88
C PHE A 105 8.18 -18.47 -16.06
N ARG A 106 9.39 -18.58 -16.62
CA ARG A 106 10.22 -17.39 -16.92
C ARG A 106 9.57 -16.42 -17.91
N HIS A 107 8.58 -16.89 -18.67
CA HIS A 107 7.84 -16.09 -19.66
C HIS A 107 6.41 -15.78 -19.21
N ASP A 108 6.02 -16.20 -18.01
CA ASP A 108 4.79 -15.82 -17.35
C ASP A 108 5.13 -14.81 -16.25
N TRP A 109 4.79 -13.53 -16.48
CA TRP A 109 5.16 -12.45 -15.56
C TRP A 109 4.01 -12.04 -14.64
N ASN A 110 2.93 -12.82 -14.61
CA ASN A 110 1.77 -12.50 -13.81
C ASN A 110 1.41 -13.60 -12.82
N SER A 111 1.58 -14.87 -13.17
CA SER A 111 1.23 -15.96 -12.26
C SER A 111 2.08 -15.94 -11.00
N LEU A 112 1.41 -16.02 -9.86
CA LEU A 112 2.00 -16.38 -8.59
C LEU A 112 2.34 -17.87 -8.58
N ILE A 113 3.37 -18.22 -7.81
CA ILE A 113 3.87 -19.59 -7.67
C ILE A 113 2.98 -20.35 -6.68
N SER A 114 2.32 -21.41 -7.16
CA SER A 114 1.64 -22.40 -6.35
C SER A 114 1.87 -23.83 -6.87
N ASP A 115 1.52 -24.81 -6.03
CA ASP A 115 1.50 -26.24 -6.39
C ASP A 115 0.25 -26.60 -7.23
N ASP A 116 -0.75 -25.74 -7.28
CA ASP A 116 -1.96 -25.92 -8.08
C ASP A 116 -1.75 -25.46 -9.54
N PRO A 117 -1.75 -26.38 -10.52
CA PRO A 117 -1.51 -26.04 -11.91
C PRO A 117 -2.67 -25.27 -12.57
N THR A 118 -3.83 -25.17 -11.92
CA THR A 118 -4.98 -24.41 -12.42
C THR A 118 -4.84 -22.91 -12.15
N LEU A 119 -4.07 -22.54 -11.12
CA LEU A 119 -3.82 -21.16 -10.69
C LEU A 119 -2.69 -20.48 -11.48
N PHE A 120 -2.74 -20.58 -12.80
CA PHE A 120 -1.87 -19.81 -13.71
C PHE A 120 -2.69 -18.87 -14.59
N LEU A 121 -2.25 -17.62 -14.73
CA LEU A 121 -2.95 -16.58 -15.51
C LEU A 121 -3.15 -17.00 -16.98
N LYS A 122 -2.29 -17.85 -17.53
CA LYS A 122 -2.43 -18.43 -18.88
C LYS A 122 -3.74 -19.21 -19.10
N HIS A 123 -4.43 -19.59 -18.03
CA HIS A 123 -5.73 -20.27 -18.06
C HIS A 123 -6.91 -19.28 -17.98
N TYR A 124 -6.65 -18.01 -17.70
CA TYR A 124 -7.66 -16.97 -17.51
C TYR A 124 -7.87 -16.10 -18.74
N THR A 125 -6.84 -15.98 -19.60
CA THR A 125 -6.89 -15.20 -20.84
C THR A 125 -5.86 -15.69 -21.85
N ASP A 126 -6.20 -15.52 -23.13
CA ASP A 126 -5.31 -15.74 -24.28
C ASP A 126 -4.53 -14.49 -24.69
N GLU A 127 -4.86 -13.33 -24.10
CA GLU A 127 -4.19 -12.06 -24.37
C GLU A 127 -2.73 -12.09 -23.90
N TYR A 128 -1.83 -11.61 -24.78
CA TYR A 128 -0.42 -11.49 -24.44
C TYR A 128 -0.17 -10.39 -23.39
N PHE A 129 -0.97 -9.32 -23.44
CA PHE A 129 -1.05 -8.27 -22.45
C PHE A 129 -2.44 -8.31 -21.80
N PRO A 130 -2.57 -8.98 -20.64
CA PRO A 130 -3.87 -9.17 -20.01
C PRO A 130 -4.54 -7.83 -19.66
N VAL A 131 -5.87 -7.81 -19.75
CA VAL A 131 -6.66 -6.77 -19.10
C VAL A 131 -6.60 -6.94 -17.59
N ALA A 132 -6.55 -5.82 -16.86
CA ALA A 132 -6.36 -5.79 -15.42
C ALA A 132 -7.48 -6.51 -14.66
N ASP A 133 -8.71 -6.51 -15.18
CA ASP A 133 -9.85 -7.21 -14.57
C ASP A 133 -9.62 -8.72 -14.49
N VAL A 134 -8.95 -9.30 -15.50
CA VAL A 134 -8.58 -10.73 -15.48
C VAL A 134 -7.58 -11.01 -14.37
N TYR A 135 -6.65 -10.10 -14.13
CA TYR A 135 -5.65 -10.24 -13.07
C TYR A 135 -6.25 -10.03 -11.68
N VAL A 136 -7.22 -9.12 -11.53
CA VAL A 136 -8.00 -8.98 -10.28
C VAL A 136 -8.69 -10.29 -9.94
N ARG A 137 -9.44 -10.87 -10.90
CA ARG A 137 -10.10 -12.18 -10.71
C ARG A 137 -9.10 -13.26 -10.34
N TYR A 138 -7.97 -13.33 -11.05
CA TYR A 138 -6.91 -14.29 -10.77
C TYR A 138 -6.38 -14.19 -9.32
N LEU A 139 -6.11 -12.98 -8.82
CA LEU A 139 -5.60 -12.79 -7.46
C LEU A 139 -6.65 -13.13 -6.40
N GLN A 140 -7.93 -12.89 -6.68
CA GLN A 140 -9.04 -13.31 -5.82
C GLN A 140 -9.17 -14.83 -5.77
N ASP A 141 -9.21 -15.49 -6.93
CA ASP A 141 -9.26 -16.95 -7.03
C ASP A 141 -8.04 -17.60 -6.34
N TYR A 142 -6.85 -17.01 -6.49
CA TYR A 142 -5.64 -17.46 -5.82
C TYR A 142 -5.76 -17.39 -4.29
N ALA A 143 -6.31 -16.31 -3.76
CA ALA A 143 -6.51 -16.14 -2.32
C ALA A 143 -7.56 -17.11 -1.77
N GLU A 144 -8.68 -17.27 -2.48
CA GLU A 144 -9.82 -18.08 -2.06
C GLU A 144 -9.54 -19.58 -2.17
N GLN A 145 -9.03 -20.05 -3.30
CA GLN A 145 -8.79 -21.48 -3.54
C GLN A 145 -7.66 -22.03 -2.66
N LEU A 146 -6.67 -21.21 -2.35
CA LEU A 146 -5.58 -21.57 -1.43
C LEU A 146 -5.92 -21.22 0.03
N GLN A 147 -7.13 -20.71 0.31
CA GLN A 147 -7.65 -20.40 1.64
C GLN A 147 -6.69 -19.52 2.48
N LEU A 148 -6.07 -18.53 1.84
CA LEU A 148 -5.10 -17.68 2.51
C LEU A 148 -5.76 -16.87 3.64
N LYS A 149 -5.07 -16.76 4.78
CA LYS A 149 -5.53 -16.00 5.95
C LYS A 149 -5.43 -14.50 5.69
N ILE A 150 -6.50 -13.91 5.18
CA ILE A 150 -6.60 -12.48 4.88
C ILE A 150 -7.73 -11.87 5.72
N GLN A 151 -7.40 -10.80 6.44
CA GLN A 151 -8.36 -9.93 7.09
C GLN A 151 -8.58 -8.70 6.21
N TYR A 152 -9.71 -8.69 5.50
CA TYR A 152 -10.15 -7.58 4.66
C TYR A 152 -10.65 -6.41 5.51
N GLU A 153 -10.86 -5.26 4.86
CA GLU A 153 -11.35 -4.02 5.48
C GLU A 153 -10.54 -3.62 6.72
N THR A 154 -9.25 -3.91 6.72
CA THR A 154 -8.34 -3.63 7.83
C THR A 154 -7.15 -2.82 7.32
N GLU A 155 -7.21 -1.51 7.54
CA GLU A 155 -6.17 -0.56 7.18
C GLU A 155 -5.26 -0.29 8.38
N ILE A 156 -4.06 -0.86 8.36
CA ILE A 156 -3.03 -0.54 9.36
C ILE A 156 -2.55 0.90 9.14
N LYS A 157 -2.73 1.75 10.16
CA LYS A 157 -2.37 3.17 10.15
C LYS A 157 -1.05 3.45 10.84
N GLU A 158 -0.76 2.72 11.92
CA GLU A 158 0.40 2.95 12.77
C GLU A 158 1.12 1.62 13.00
N VAL A 159 2.46 1.69 13.01
CA VAL A 159 3.34 0.57 13.30
C VAL A 159 4.42 1.04 14.24
N ASP A 160 4.46 0.45 15.43
CA ASP A 160 5.46 0.73 16.45
C ASP A 160 6.28 -0.51 16.76
N LYS A 161 7.58 -0.30 17.02
CA LYS A 161 8.47 -1.35 17.49
C LYS A 161 8.70 -1.18 18.99
N GLY A 162 8.39 -2.21 19.77
CA GLY A 162 8.46 -2.12 21.23
C GLY A 162 8.89 -3.42 21.89
N PRO A 163 9.31 -3.39 23.16
CA PRO A 163 9.59 -4.59 23.93
C PRO A 163 8.32 -5.45 24.06
N ASP A 164 8.50 -6.76 24.13
CA ASP A 164 7.43 -7.66 24.55
C ASP A 164 7.09 -7.42 26.03
N GLU A 165 5.82 -7.60 26.43
CA GLU A 165 5.41 -7.56 27.84
C GLU A 165 6.18 -8.58 28.71
N GLU A 166 6.74 -9.63 28.08
CA GLU A 166 7.51 -10.70 28.71
C GLU A 166 9.04 -10.56 28.58
N GLY A 167 9.54 -9.44 28.04
CA GLY A 167 10.99 -9.16 27.97
C GLY A 167 11.75 -9.88 26.85
N ALA A 168 11.05 -10.45 25.88
CA ALA A 168 11.64 -10.98 24.65
C ALA A 168 11.93 -9.87 23.62
N ASP A 169 12.68 -10.24 22.56
CA ASP A 169 13.10 -9.38 21.44
C ASP A 169 11.99 -8.42 20.96
N SER A 170 12.39 -7.23 20.52
CA SER A 170 11.49 -6.18 20.06
C SER A 170 10.43 -6.70 19.05
N CYS A 171 9.15 -6.64 19.42
CA CYS A 171 8.01 -7.00 18.58
C CYS A 171 7.41 -5.77 17.87
N PHE A 172 6.48 -6.00 16.95
CA PHE A 172 5.74 -4.97 16.24
C PHE A 172 4.31 -4.91 16.76
N HIS A 173 3.84 -3.70 17.05
CA HIS A 173 2.45 -3.38 17.34
C HIS A 173 1.88 -2.63 16.14
N LEU A 174 0.78 -3.13 15.58
CA LEU A 174 0.09 -2.56 14.44
C LEU A 174 -1.26 -2.07 14.92
N LYS A 175 -1.65 -0.86 14.55
CA LYS A 175 -2.97 -0.31 14.88
C LYS A 175 -3.77 -0.06 13.62
N ASP A 176 -4.99 -0.59 13.57
CA ASP A 176 -5.88 -0.38 12.44
C ASP A 176 -6.68 0.93 12.54
N GLN A 177 -7.49 1.20 11.52
CA GLN A 177 -8.32 2.40 11.43
C GLN A 177 -9.38 2.53 12.52
N ASN A 178 -9.74 1.42 13.19
CA ASN A 178 -10.72 1.39 14.27
C ASN A 178 -10.04 1.44 15.65
N GLY A 179 -8.70 1.51 15.68
CA GLY A 179 -7.90 1.51 16.90
C GLY A 179 -7.65 0.12 17.46
N VAL A 180 -8.00 -0.95 16.76
CA VAL A 180 -7.66 -2.31 17.20
C VAL A 180 -6.17 -2.52 17.03
N VAL A 181 -5.54 -3.02 18.11
CA VAL A 181 -4.11 -3.33 18.11
C VAL A 181 -3.92 -4.81 17.80
N TYR A 182 -2.91 -5.06 16.96
CA TYR A 182 -2.39 -6.37 16.59
C TYR A 182 -0.91 -6.43 16.93
N ARG A 183 -0.41 -7.63 17.15
CA ARG A 183 0.98 -7.86 17.52
C ARG A 183 1.61 -8.92 16.63
N CYS A 184 2.85 -8.69 16.21
CA CYS A 184 3.66 -9.75 15.63
C CYS A 184 5.16 -9.65 15.89
N ASP A 185 5.83 -10.79 15.75
CA ASP A 185 7.29 -10.86 15.85
C ASP A 185 7.94 -10.39 14.54
N ILE A 186 7.32 -10.71 13.40
CA ILE A 186 7.85 -10.40 12.06
C ILE A 186 6.78 -9.66 11.25
N LEU A 187 7.12 -8.44 10.85
CA LEU A 187 6.31 -7.63 9.96
C LEU A 187 6.83 -7.68 8.52
N ILE A 188 5.94 -7.96 7.58
CA ILE A 188 6.20 -7.96 6.14
C ILE A 188 5.33 -6.89 5.49
N VAL A 189 5.96 -5.89 4.87
CA VAL A 189 5.24 -4.78 4.23
C VAL A 189 5.15 -5.03 2.72
N SER A 190 3.97 -5.37 2.23
CA SER A 190 3.66 -5.67 0.83
C SER A 190 2.61 -4.71 0.23
N THR A 191 2.63 -3.46 0.67
CA THR A 191 1.70 -2.39 0.26
C THR A 191 1.97 -1.85 -1.16
N GLY A 192 3.12 -2.17 -1.74
CA GLY A 192 3.59 -1.60 -3.00
C GLY A 192 4.05 -0.15 -2.88
N LEU A 193 4.50 0.43 -3.99
CA LEU A 193 4.88 1.84 -4.09
C LEU A 193 3.91 2.52 -5.04
N TRP A 194 3.09 3.45 -4.55
CA TRP A 194 2.09 4.12 -5.39
C TRP A 194 1.98 5.64 -5.18
N VAL A 195 2.75 6.25 -4.29
CA VAL A 195 2.64 7.71 -4.07
C VAL A 195 2.99 8.47 -5.35
N PRO A 196 2.09 9.32 -5.90
CA PRO A 196 2.38 10.13 -7.07
C PRO A 196 3.57 11.07 -6.81
N HIS A 197 4.52 11.09 -7.74
CA HIS A 197 5.64 12.03 -7.70
C HIS A 197 5.27 13.30 -8.49
N VAL A 198 4.91 14.36 -7.77
CA VAL A 198 4.65 15.69 -8.36
C VAL A 198 5.98 16.44 -8.52
N PRO A 199 6.42 16.79 -9.75
CA PRO A 199 7.66 17.52 -9.95
C PRO A 199 7.53 18.99 -9.51
N ASP A 200 8.60 19.54 -8.96
CA ASP A 200 8.70 20.96 -8.62
C ASP A 200 8.96 21.81 -9.87
N ILE A 201 7.88 22.13 -10.59
CA ILE A 201 7.90 23.05 -11.73
C ILE A 201 6.76 24.06 -11.58
N GLN A 202 7.03 25.30 -11.97
CA GLN A 202 6.01 26.35 -11.94
C GLN A 202 4.81 25.98 -12.83
N GLY A 203 3.58 26.08 -12.29
CA GLY A 203 2.34 25.77 -13.01
C GLY A 203 1.94 24.30 -12.96
N ILE A 204 2.67 23.44 -12.23
CA ILE A 204 2.31 22.02 -12.06
C ILE A 204 0.94 21.84 -11.41
N GLU A 205 0.49 22.80 -10.59
CA GLU A 205 -0.81 22.83 -9.93
C GLU A 205 -2.00 22.85 -10.91
N HIS A 206 -1.75 23.20 -12.18
CA HIS A 206 -2.75 23.17 -13.24
C HIS A 206 -2.75 21.86 -14.03
N ALA A 207 -1.77 20.98 -13.80
CA ALA A 207 -1.72 19.68 -14.44
C ALA A 207 -2.65 18.69 -13.74
N GLN A 208 -3.26 17.81 -14.52
CA GLN A 208 -3.98 16.64 -14.00
C GLN A 208 -3.01 15.49 -13.84
N GLY A 209 -3.02 14.83 -12.68
CA GLY A 209 -2.22 13.64 -12.44
C GLY A 209 -2.83 12.40 -13.10
N TYR A 210 -2.01 11.36 -13.25
CA TYR A 210 -2.46 10.10 -13.85
C TYR A 210 -3.59 9.44 -13.04
N GLU A 211 -3.58 9.63 -11.73
CA GLU A 211 -4.60 9.16 -10.79
C GLU A 211 -5.97 9.84 -10.95
N SER A 212 -6.05 10.98 -11.64
CA SER A 212 -7.26 11.80 -11.72
C SER A 212 -7.67 12.16 -13.15
N MET A 213 -6.82 11.96 -14.15
CA MET A 213 -7.11 12.29 -15.55
C MET A 213 -8.35 11.56 -16.11
N SER A 214 -9.04 12.23 -17.03
CA SER A 214 -10.23 11.69 -17.69
C SER A 214 -9.89 10.50 -18.59
N LEU A 215 -10.70 9.45 -18.52
CA LEU A 215 -10.63 8.32 -19.43
C LEU A 215 -11.54 8.49 -20.65
N ASP A 216 -12.42 9.50 -20.65
CA ASP A 216 -13.27 9.80 -21.79
C ASP A 216 -12.46 10.51 -22.88
N ARG A 217 -12.29 9.84 -24.02
CA ARG A 217 -11.53 10.38 -25.14
C ARG A 217 -12.13 11.67 -25.70
N ARG A 218 -13.43 11.88 -25.53
CA ARG A 218 -14.13 13.10 -25.98
C ARG A 218 -13.64 14.35 -25.26
N ASP A 219 -13.13 14.21 -24.04
CA ASP A 219 -12.53 15.32 -23.31
C ASP A 219 -11.24 15.83 -23.95
N TYR A 220 -10.66 15.08 -24.88
CA TYR A 220 -9.43 15.43 -25.59
C TYR A 220 -9.68 15.83 -27.05
N GLU A 221 -10.93 15.80 -27.52
CA GLU A 221 -11.29 16.06 -28.91
C GLU A 221 -10.80 17.44 -29.38
N GLY A 222 -9.96 17.46 -30.42
CA GLY A 222 -9.41 18.70 -30.98
C GLY A 222 -8.43 19.45 -30.09
N LYS A 223 -8.10 18.92 -28.89
CA LYS A 223 -7.20 19.57 -27.93
C LYS A 223 -5.73 19.30 -28.25
N ARG A 224 -4.88 20.23 -27.85
CA ARG A 224 -3.42 20.04 -27.80
C ARG A 224 -3.06 19.64 -26.37
N VAL A 225 -2.46 18.47 -26.21
CA VAL A 225 -2.21 17.85 -24.90
C VAL A 225 -0.71 17.77 -24.66
N LEU A 226 -0.25 18.21 -23.48
CA LEU A 226 1.11 18.02 -23.01
C LEU A 226 1.13 16.94 -21.92
N ILE A 227 1.89 15.87 -22.16
CA ILE A 227 2.15 14.80 -21.19
C ILE A 227 3.55 15.01 -20.60
N ILE A 228 3.60 15.18 -19.28
CA ILE A 228 4.86 15.33 -18.53
C ILE A 228 5.24 13.95 -17.97
N GLY A 229 6.17 13.28 -18.64
CA GLY A 229 6.61 11.93 -18.32
C GLY A 229 6.63 11.02 -19.54
N ARG A 230 7.68 10.22 -19.67
CA ARG A 230 7.88 9.23 -20.74
C ARG A 230 8.05 7.81 -20.16
N GLY A 231 7.28 7.50 -19.11
CA GLY A 231 7.13 6.15 -18.57
C GLY A 231 5.87 5.47 -19.09
N ASN A 232 5.56 4.26 -18.61
CA ASN A 232 4.41 3.47 -19.08
C ASN A 232 3.09 4.26 -19.00
N ALA A 233 2.80 4.90 -17.86
CA ALA A 233 1.59 5.71 -17.68
C ALA A 233 1.45 6.81 -18.75
N GLY A 234 2.53 7.52 -19.07
CA GLY A 234 2.52 8.59 -20.08
C GLY A 234 2.30 8.05 -21.50
N PHE A 235 2.94 6.94 -21.87
CA PHE A 235 2.75 6.32 -23.18
C PHE A 235 1.37 5.68 -23.32
N GLU A 236 0.86 5.06 -22.26
CA GLU A 236 -0.48 4.50 -22.19
C GLU A 236 -1.54 5.59 -22.40
N THR A 237 -1.45 6.72 -21.67
CA THR A 237 -2.31 7.89 -21.87
C THR A 237 -2.21 8.44 -23.29
N GLY A 238 -0.99 8.60 -23.80
CA GLY A 238 -0.76 9.09 -25.16
C GLY A 238 -1.44 8.21 -26.21
N ASN A 239 -1.24 6.89 -26.12
CA ASN A 239 -1.85 5.91 -27.02
C ASN A 239 -3.39 5.90 -26.91
N HIS A 240 -3.93 6.11 -25.71
CA HIS A 240 -5.38 6.16 -25.52
C HIS A 240 -6.04 7.37 -26.19
N ILE A 241 -5.39 8.54 -26.15
CA ILE A 241 -6.01 9.80 -26.61
C ILE A 241 -5.56 10.24 -28.01
N VAL A 242 -4.60 9.56 -28.64
CA VAL A 242 -4.03 9.94 -29.96
C VAL A 242 -5.07 10.04 -31.07
N GLY A 243 -6.16 9.27 -30.99
CA GLY A 243 -7.23 9.31 -31.99
C GLY A 243 -8.14 10.53 -31.91
N ASN A 244 -8.11 11.28 -30.79
CA ASN A 244 -9.03 12.38 -30.51
C ASN A 244 -8.30 13.72 -30.31
N ALA A 245 -7.09 13.69 -29.74
CA ALA A 245 -6.26 14.87 -29.58
C ALA A 245 -5.77 15.40 -30.93
N ALA A 246 -5.85 16.72 -31.13
CA ALA A 246 -5.28 17.37 -32.32
C ALA A 246 -3.75 17.27 -32.34
N TYR A 247 -3.12 17.27 -31.16
CA TYR A 247 -1.67 17.11 -31.03
C TYR A 247 -1.29 16.63 -29.63
N ILE A 248 -0.31 15.73 -29.52
CA ILE A 248 0.25 15.28 -28.25
C ILE A 248 1.75 15.60 -28.20
N HIS A 249 2.14 16.43 -27.22
CA HIS A 249 3.53 16.63 -26.85
C HIS A 249 3.86 15.75 -25.64
N MET A 250 4.99 15.05 -25.67
CA MET A 250 5.52 14.34 -24.50
C MET A 250 6.87 14.91 -24.11
N THR A 251 7.03 15.29 -22.85
CA THR A 251 8.30 15.83 -22.32
C THR A 251 8.78 15.01 -21.12
N ALA A 252 10.09 14.85 -20.97
CA ALA A 252 10.70 14.28 -19.76
C ALA A 252 12.16 14.70 -19.63
N ARG A 253 12.69 14.66 -18.41
CA ARG A 253 14.08 15.03 -18.07
C ARG A 253 15.14 14.15 -18.76
N SER A 254 14.84 12.88 -18.99
CA SER A 254 15.76 11.90 -19.57
C SER A 254 15.27 11.39 -20.91
N ARG A 255 16.20 10.91 -21.75
CA ARG A 255 15.86 10.17 -22.98
C ARG A 255 14.96 8.98 -22.67
N ILE A 256 14.18 8.58 -23.66
CA ILE A 256 13.41 7.33 -23.59
C ILE A 256 14.40 6.18 -23.42
N LYS A 257 14.16 5.36 -22.40
CA LYS A 257 14.85 4.09 -22.21
C LYS A 257 13.99 3.01 -22.84
N LEU A 258 14.60 2.18 -23.69
CA LEU A 258 13.91 1.08 -24.34
C LEU A 258 14.21 -0.20 -23.59
N ALA A 259 13.18 -1.01 -23.32
CA ALA A 259 13.30 -2.22 -22.52
C ALA A 259 14.35 -3.21 -23.04
N TYR A 260 14.58 -3.26 -24.37
CA TYR A 260 15.62 -4.11 -24.96
C TYR A 260 17.05 -3.62 -24.68
N GLN A 261 17.23 -2.33 -24.41
CA GLN A 261 18.54 -1.74 -24.10
C GLN A 261 18.88 -1.86 -22.62
N THR A 262 17.87 -1.71 -21.75
CA THR A 262 18.07 -1.70 -20.30
C THR A 262 17.87 -3.07 -19.66
N HIS A 263 17.27 -4.01 -20.40
CA HIS A 263 16.76 -5.27 -19.87
C HIS A 263 15.77 -5.08 -18.70
N TYR A 264 15.23 -3.88 -18.55
CA TYR A 264 14.25 -3.56 -17.53
C TYR A 264 12.86 -3.50 -18.17
N VAL A 265 11.98 -4.38 -17.71
CA VAL A 265 10.65 -4.59 -18.29
C VAL A 265 9.69 -3.42 -18.08
N GLY A 266 10.02 -2.53 -17.13
CA GLY A 266 9.28 -1.30 -16.85
C GLY A 266 9.63 -0.14 -17.80
N ASP A 267 10.68 -0.27 -18.62
CA ASP A 267 10.98 0.70 -19.66
C ASP A 267 10.11 0.50 -20.91
N VAL A 268 10.10 1.51 -21.79
CA VAL A 268 9.23 1.54 -22.96
C VAL A 268 9.56 0.41 -23.90
N ARG A 269 8.54 -0.33 -24.33
CA ARG A 269 8.71 -1.44 -25.25
C ARG A 269 8.49 -0.96 -26.67
N TYR A 270 9.34 -1.42 -27.56
CA TYR A 270 9.15 -1.31 -28.99
C TYR A 270 8.82 -2.72 -29.48
N ILE A 271 7.70 -2.86 -30.19
CA ILE A 271 7.39 -4.08 -30.95
C ILE A 271 7.76 -3.76 -32.39
N THR A 272 8.84 -4.36 -32.90
CA THR A 272 9.13 -4.42 -34.35
C THR A 272 8.16 -5.35 -35.05
#